data_AF-A0A1S1LY58-F1
#
_entry.id   AF-A0A1S1LY58-F1
#
_cell.length_a   1.000
_cell.length_b   1.000
_cell.length_c   1.000
_cell.angle_alpha   90.00
_cell.angle_beta   90.00
_cell.angle_gamma   90.00
#
_symmetry.space_group_name_H-M   'P 1'
#
loop_
_entity.id
_entity.type
_entity.pdbx_description
1 polymer ?
#
loop_
_entity_poly.entity_id
_entity_poly.type
_entity_poly.pdbx_seq_one_letter_code
_entity_poly.pdbx_strand_id
1 'polypeptide(L)'
;MSEIATPADLTTCHFPGCTEPSRPDPSTGRKAKYCEQTIDGVLHNRANAWHHRRKQEPAAEPVPEELVAAPVSMARATLEERLNRLPGLFGDARAYLDSLIEDLRAASDLEAAGAEVEDVRREALAQTTAAEQRASAAERARREAEALAHEAAAQREEADSAAEELVAELARRQVEFDEQMTQLRTDSDAQLDQAAQRAQAAEEARDQAEQDRAAAQDELIAERAALAAAEANTERERATGARLSVELAELRRELESAHLKTAAAEGNATAAREAQQVADAAAAEHRELARQAQVATEAVRTQMRADMDSLRAETAERLQRERESADERVAAALATTEALKATVAAYKAQLDVQEKPAGAAPTKRAAKRTTGQTS
;
A
#
# COMPACT_ATOMS: atom_id res chain seq x y z
N MET A 1 24.67 -49.56 66.52
CA MET A 1 24.45 -51.01 66.36
C MET A 1 25.34 -51.70 67.35
N SER A 2 24.79 -52.09 68.50
CA SER A 2 25.48 -52.87 69.51
C SER A 2 25.22 -54.34 69.19
N GLU A 3 26.21 -55.01 68.63
CA GLU A 3 26.14 -56.44 68.35
C GLU A 3 26.09 -57.22 69.67
N ILE A 4 25.00 -57.97 69.80
CA ILE A 4 24.69 -58.88 70.89
C ILE A 4 25.55 -60.12 70.68
N ALA A 5 26.57 -60.32 71.53
CA ALA A 5 27.35 -61.54 71.56
C ALA A 5 26.49 -62.71 72.09
N THR A 6 26.42 -63.77 71.28
CA THR A 6 25.77 -65.06 71.56
C THR A 6 26.29 -65.69 72.87
N PRO A 7 25.42 -66.23 73.75
CA PRO A 7 25.87 -66.88 74.98
C PRO A 7 26.59 -68.19 74.66
N ALA A 8 27.89 -68.23 74.91
CA ALA A 8 28.67 -69.45 74.90
C ALA A 8 28.20 -70.40 76.01
N ASP A 9 28.11 -71.70 75.71
CA ASP A 9 27.88 -72.80 76.67
C ASP A 9 28.87 -72.70 77.85
N LEU A 10 28.44 -72.07 78.96
CA LEU A 10 29.24 -71.94 80.18
C LEU A 10 29.07 -73.22 81.02
N THR A 11 30.07 -74.11 80.97
CA THR A 11 30.15 -75.27 81.86
C THR A 11 30.46 -74.85 83.30
N THR A 12 29.82 -75.46 84.29
CA THR A 12 30.06 -75.22 85.73
C THR A 12 31.52 -75.41 86.14
N CYS A 13 32.01 -74.61 87.10
CA CYS A 13 33.38 -74.65 87.62
C CYS A 13 33.73 -76.01 88.22
N HIS A 14 34.90 -76.55 87.87
CA HIS A 14 35.33 -77.90 88.28
C HIS A 14 36.06 -77.96 89.64
N PHE A 15 35.96 -76.91 90.47
CA PHE A 15 36.50 -76.88 91.83
C PHE A 15 35.53 -77.64 92.78
N PRO A 16 36.01 -78.52 93.68
CA PRO A 16 35.12 -79.31 94.55
C PRO A 16 34.16 -78.41 95.36
N GLY A 17 32.84 -78.58 95.19
CA GLY A 17 31.81 -77.82 95.90
C GLY A 17 31.37 -76.49 95.25
N CYS A 18 31.92 -76.09 94.10
CA CYS A 18 31.55 -74.85 93.43
C CYS A 18 30.44 -75.05 92.38
N THR A 19 29.41 -74.19 92.39
CA THR A 19 28.31 -74.21 91.38
C THR A 19 28.35 -73.04 90.39
N GLU A 20 29.29 -72.09 90.53
CA GLU A 20 29.44 -70.96 89.62
C GLU A 20 29.87 -71.38 88.19
N PRO A 21 29.47 -70.64 87.14
CA PRO A 21 29.90 -70.92 85.77
C PRO A 21 31.42 -70.72 85.61
N SER A 22 32.05 -71.54 84.77
CA SER A 22 33.46 -71.34 84.42
C SER A 22 33.65 -70.05 83.64
N ARG A 23 34.86 -69.49 83.69
CA ARG A 23 35.20 -68.24 83.01
C ARG A 23 34.98 -68.36 81.49
N PRO A 24 34.41 -67.34 80.81
CA PRO A 24 34.29 -67.32 79.35
C PRO A 24 35.67 -67.44 78.68
N ASP A 25 35.74 -68.18 77.56
CA ASP A 25 36.99 -68.52 76.86
C ASP A 25 37.77 -67.25 76.48
N PRO A 26 39.00 -67.04 76.99
CA PRO A 26 39.88 -66.02 76.41
C PRO A 26 40.15 -66.42 74.95
N SER A 27 40.36 -65.47 74.04
CA SER A 27 40.40 -65.65 72.57
C SER A 27 41.45 -66.64 71.99
N THR A 28 42.06 -67.48 72.84
CA THR A 28 43.02 -68.54 72.57
C THR A 28 42.39 -69.94 72.42
N GLY A 29 41.06 -70.06 72.42
CA GLY A 29 40.32 -71.24 71.91
C GLY A 29 40.35 -72.49 72.80
N ARG A 30 40.69 -72.36 74.09
CA ARG A 30 40.63 -73.46 75.07
C ARG A 30 39.73 -73.05 76.23
N LYS A 31 38.49 -73.56 76.21
CA LYS A 31 37.49 -73.41 77.29
C LYS A 31 38.12 -73.51 78.69
N ALA A 32 38.01 -72.45 79.48
CA ALA A 32 38.48 -72.43 80.86
C ALA A 32 37.64 -73.38 81.74
N LYS A 33 38.29 -74.17 82.59
CA LYS A 33 37.63 -75.20 83.44
C LYS A 33 37.26 -74.73 84.85
N TYR A 34 37.71 -73.55 85.24
CA TYR A 34 37.49 -72.99 86.58
C TYR A 34 36.97 -71.55 86.45
N CYS A 35 36.23 -71.07 87.45
CA CYS A 35 35.67 -69.71 87.45
C CYS A 35 36.73 -68.63 87.74
N GLU A 36 37.90 -68.99 88.28
CA GLU A 36 38.96 -68.07 88.70
C GLU A 36 38.49 -66.97 89.66
N GLN A 37 37.36 -67.19 90.32
CA GLN A 37 36.85 -66.34 91.40
C GLN A 37 37.33 -66.87 92.75
N THR A 38 37.50 -65.96 93.71
CA THR A 38 37.78 -66.31 95.10
C THR A 38 36.45 -66.53 95.80
N ILE A 39 36.11 -67.78 96.09
CA ILE A 39 34.91 -68.19 96.81
C ILE A 39 35.37 -68.88 98.10
N ASP A 40 34.73 -68.57 99.23
CA ASP A 40 35.11 -69.08 100.56
C ASP A 40 36.61 -68.89 100.91
N GLY A 41 37.20 -67.79 100.44
CA GLY A 41 38.59 -67.40 100.71
C GLY A 41 39.65 -68.15 99.88
N VAL A 42 39.25 -69.01 98.93
CA VAL A 42 40.18 -69.75 98.06
C VAL A 42 39.93 -69.40 96.59
N LEU A 43 40.99 -69.05 95.86
CA LEU A 43 40.92 -68.81 94.42
C LEU A 43 40.68 -70.14 93.68
N HIS A 44 39.57 -70.25 92.96
CA HIS A 44 39.21 -71.46 92.22
C HIS A 44 40.05 -71.57 90.93
N ASN A 45 41.20 -72.23 91.03
CA ASN A 45 42.09 -72.54 89.91
C ASN A 45 42.62 -73.99 90.02
N ARG A 46 43.35 -74.44 89.00
CA ARG A 46 43.89 -75.82 88.94
C ARG A 46 44.82 -76.17 90.10
N ALA A 47 45.69 -75.24 90.50
CA ALA A 47 46.68 -75.47 91.55
C ALA A 47 46.01 -75.66 92.91
N ASN A 48 45.06 -74.79 93.25
CA ASN A 48 44.32 -74.87 94.51
C ASN A 48 43.38 -76.07 94.55
N ALA A 49 42.76 -76.45 93.42
CA ALA A 49 41.96 -77.67 93.34
C ALA A 49 42.79 -78.95 93.61
N TRP A 50 44.07 -78.97 93.20
CA TRP A 50 44.97 -80.08 93.50
C TRP A 50 45.38 -80.11 94.99
N HIS A 51 45.74 -78.96 95.57
CA HIS A 51 46.04 -78.87 97.00
C HIS A 51 44.84 -79.25 97.88
N HIS A 52 43.63 -78.86 97.50
CA HIS A 52 42.40 -79.22 98.22
C HIS A 52 42.16 -80.74 98.22
N ARG A 53 42.43 -81.43 97.10
CA ARG A 53 42.35 -82.90 97.03
C ARG A 53 43.44 -83.58 97.84
N ARG A 54 44.69 -83.10 97.78
CA ARG A 54 45.81 -83.70 98.50
C ARG A 54 45.71 -83.54 100.02
N LYS A 55 45.07 -82.46 100.51
CA LYS A 55 44.73 -82.31 101.94
C LYS A 55 43.64 -83.29 102.42
N GLN A 56 42.89 -83.91 101.50
CA GLN A 56 41.86 -84.90 101.82
C GLN A 56 42.36 -86.35 101.73
N GLU A 57 43.62 -86.60 101.33
CA GLU A 57 44.23 -87.93 101.34
C GLU A 57 45.02 -88.18 102.65
N PRO A 58 44.80 -89.29 103.38
CA PRO A 58 45.58 -89.63 104.58
C PRO A 58 46.96 -90.23 104.23
N ALA A 59 48.02 -89.73 104.87
CA ALA A 59 49.42 -90.10 104.66
C ALA A 59 49.86 -91.36 105.44
N ALA A 60 50.73 -92.20 104.84
CA ALA A 60 51.32 -93.39 105.45
C ALA A 60 52.81 -93.18 105.84
N GLU A 61 53.23 -93.67 107.02
CA GLU A 61 54.56 -93.52 107.64
C GLU A 61 55.60 -94.60 107.23
N PRO A 62 56.93 -94.32 107.29
CA PRO A 62 58.00 -95.31 107.11
C PRO A 62 58.77 -95.67 108.40
N VAL A 63 59.32 -96.88 108.46
CA VAL A 63 60.14 -97.43 109.58
C VAL A 63 61.63 -97.51 109.18
N PRO A 64 62.61 -97.12 110.04
CA PRO A 64 64.03 -97.39 109.82
C PRO A 64 64.61 -98.39 110.84
N GLU A 65 65.62 -99.17 110.42
CA GLU A 65 66.39 -100.02 111.34
C GLU A 65 67.91 -99.83 111.18
N GLU A 66 68.58 -99.85 112.33
CA GLU A 66 69.91 -99.33 112.65
C GLU A 66 70.86 -100.49 113.02
N LEU A 67 72.12 -100.37 112.61
CA LEU A 67 73.20 -101.35 112.76
C LEU A 67 73.82 -101.35 114.16
N VAL A 68 74.00 -102.53 114.78
CA VAL A 68 74.79 -102.69 116.02
C VAL A 68 75.88 -103.77 115.83
N ALA A 69 77.07 -103.44 116.35
CA ALA A 69 78.36 -104.09 116.15
C ALA A 69 78.46 -105.55 116.65
N ALA A 70 79.16 -106.38 115.87
CA ALA A 70 79.36 -107.81 116.13
C ALA A 70 80.85 -108.17 116.38
N PRO A 71 81.15 -109.23 117.18
CA PRO A 71 82.48 -109.61 117.70
C PRO A 71 83.51 -109.99 116.61
N VAL A 72 84.79 -110.15 116.92
CA VAL A 72 85.91 -110.30 115.95
C VAL A 72 85.76 -111.50 114.98
N SER A 73 84.93 -112.51 115.31
CA SER A 73 84.46 -113.56 114.39
C SER A 73 83.45 -113.05 113.36
N MET A 74 82.53 -112.17 113.79
CA MET A 74 81.83 -111.12 113.03
C MET A 74 82.75 -110.40 112.05
N ALA A 75 83.82 -109.79 112.56
CA ALA A 75 84.77 -109.03 111.74
C ALA A 75 85.50 -109.92 110.72
N ARG A 76 85.76 -111.20 111.01
CA ARG A 76 86.40 -112.15 110.09
C ARG A 76 85.41 -112.68 109.04
N ALA A 77 84.19 -113.02 109.43
CA ALA A 77 83.14 -113.41 108.49
C ALA A 77 82.69 -112.22 107.64
N THR A 78 82.62 -111.00 108.19
CA THR A 78 82.39 -109.77 107.40
C THR A 78 83.61 -109.35 106.60
N LEU A 79 84.85 -109.67 107.02
CA LEU A 79 86.03 -109.47 106.18
C LEU A 79 86.07 -110.49 105.04
N GLU A 80 85.71 -111.75 105.30
CA GLU A 80 85.63 -112.82 104.31
C GLU A 80 84.44 -112.61 103.36
N GLU A 81 83.32 -112.10 103.85
CA GLU A 81 82.19 -111.64 103.04
C GLU A 81 82.56 -110.37 102.26
N ARG A 82 83.30 -109.42 102.84
CA ARG A 82 83.83 -108.26 102.10
C ARG A 82 84.86 -108.67 101.05
N LEU A 83 85.68 -109.70 101.31
CA LEU A 83 86.66 -110.26 100.39
C LEU A 83 85.99 -111.11 99.30
N ASN A 84 84.88 -111.79 99.60
CA ASN A 84 84.06 -112.52 98.62
C ASN A 84 83.16 -111.60 97.79
N ARG A 85 82.78 -110.44 98.34
CA ARG A 85 82.01 -109.38 97.66
C ARG A 85 82.91 -108.44 96.86
N LEU A 86 84.19 -108.35 97.20
CA LEU A 86 85.19 -107.57 96.46
C LEU A 86 85.19 -107.91 94.95
N PRO A 87 85.25 -109.19 94.52
CA PRO A 87 85.17 -109.57 93.11
C PRO A 87 83.90 -109.09 92.43
N GLY A 88 82.75 -109.13 93.12
CA GLY A 88 81.48 -108.62 92.62
C GLY A 88 81.48 -107.11 92.45
N LEU A 89 81.97 -106.37 93.46
CA LEU A 89 82.13 -104.92 93.38
C LEU A 89 83.13 -104.49 92.29
N PHE A 90 84.20 -105.28 92.07
CA PHE A 90 85.11 -105.08 90.95
C PHE A 90 84.46 -105.43 89.60
N GLY A 91 83.56 -106.40 89.56
CA GLY A 91 82.73 -106.72 88.39
C GLY A 91 81.75 -105.60 88.05
N ASP A 92 81.05 -105.07 89.05
CA ASP A 92 80.11 -103.94 88.89
C ASP A 92 80.85 -102.65 88.51
N ALA A 93 81.99 -102.37 89.15
CA ALA A 93 82.85 -101.24 88.79
C ALA A 93 83.37 -101.39 87.36
N ARG A 94 83.72 -102.62 86.94
CA ARG A 94 84.12 -102.90 85.56
C ARG A 94 82.97 -102.71 84.58
N ALA A 95 81.77 -103.22 84.89
CA ALA A 95 80.59 -103.05 84.04
C ALA A 95 80.18 -101.57 83.90
N TYR A 96 80.28 -100.81 84.98
CA TYR A 96 80.05 -99.37 84.96
C TYR A 96 81.13 -98.62 84.15
N LEU A 97 82.40 -98.99 84.29
CA LEU A 97 83.47 -98.43 83.47
C LEU A 97 83.34 -98.82 82.00
N ASP A 98 82.92 -100.05 81.69
CA ASP A 98 82.66 -100.52 80.32
C ASP A 98 81.47 -99.77 79.71
N SER A 99 80.38 -99.55 80.46
CA SER A 99 79.24 -98.71 80.08
C SER A 99 79.64 -97.25 79.88
N LEU A 100 80.46 -96.68 80.77
CA LEU A 100 81.00 -95.33 80.59
C LEU A 100 81.89 -95.23 79.36
N ILE A 101 82.66 -96.28 79.03
CA ILE A 101 83.47 -96.32 77.81
C ILE A 101 82.57 -96.47 76.57
N GLU A 102 81.46 -97.19 76.64
CA GLU A 102 80.45 -97.25 75.56
C GLU A 102 79.76 -95.90 75.34
N ASP A 103 79.31 -95.25 76.42
CA ASP A 103 78.70 -93.93 76.36
C ASP A 103 79.71 -92.88 75.90
N LEU A 104 80.96 -92.96 76.36
CA LEU A 104 82.04 -92.09 75.89
C LEU A 104 82.35 -92.37 74.42
N ARG A 105 82.35 -93.63 73.96
CA ARG A 105 82.53 -93.98 72.54
C ARG A 105 81.40 -93.41 71.69
N ALA A 106 80.15 -93.56 72.10
CA ALA A 106 78.99 -93.01 71.42
C ALA A 106 78.99 -91.47 71.42
N ALA A 107 79.36 -90.83 72.53
CA ALA A 107 79.48 -89.38 72.62
C ALA A 107 80.73 -88.82 71.91
N SER A 108 81.79 -89.64 71.77
CA SER A 108 83.02 -89.33 71.03
C SER A 108 82.96 -89.74 69.57
N ASP A 109 81.81 -90.21 69.08
CA ASP A 109 81.57 -90.46 67.67
C ASP A 109 81.44 -89.11 66.94
N LEU A 110 82.60 -88.49 66.73
CA LEU A 110 82.76 -87.23 66.03
C LEU A 110 82.32 -87.36 64.56
N GLU A 111 82.29 -88.58 64.00
CA GLU A 111 81.80 -88.82 62.65
C GLU A 111 80.28 -88.75 62.60
N ALA A 112 79.57 -89.38 63.55
CA ALA A 112 78.11 -89.28 63.65
C ALA A 112 77.64 -87.85 63.96
N ALA A 113 78.27 -87.16 64.92
CA ALA A 113 77.97 -85.76 65.21
C ALA A 113 78.29 -84.83 64.03
N GLY A 114 79.37 -85.11 63.30
CA GLY A 114 79.73 -84.39 62.08
C GLY A 114 78.69 -84.57 60.96
N ALA A 115 78.13 -85.77 60.82
CA ALA A 115 77.08 -86.06 59.84
C ALA A 115 75.76 -85.31 60.16
N GLU A 116 75.33 -85.29 61.42
CA GLU A 116 74.13 -84.53 61.83
C GLU A 116 74.28 -83.03 61.60
N VAL A 117 75.46 -82.45 61.93
CA VAL A 117 75.73 -81.02 61.69
C VAL A 117 75.72 -80.72 60.20
N GLU A 118 76.28 -81.59 59.36
CA GLU A 118 76.29 -81.40 57.91
C GLU A 118 74.87 -81.54 57.32
N ASP A 119 74.04 -82.45 57.85
CA ASP A 119 72.63 -82.58 57.44
C ASP A 119 71.80 -81.36 57.88
N VAL A 120 71.95 -80.89 59.11
CA VAL A 120 71.31 -79.63 59.57
C VAL A 120 71.80 -78.44 58.75
N ARG A 121 73.09 -78.40 58.41
CA ARG A 121 73.65 -77.36 57.55
C ARG A 121 73.03 -77.42 56.15
N ARG A 122 72.90 -78.60 55.55
CA ARG A 122 72.24 -78.78 54.24
C ARG A 122 70.78 -78.39 54.29
N GLU A 123 70.05 -78.79 55.33
CA GLU A 123 68.66 -78.41 55.53
C GLU A 123 68.52 -76.89 55.70
N ALA A 124 69.36 -76.27 56.53
CA ALA A 124 69.37 -74.83 56.72
C ALA A 124 69.65 -74.10 55.40
N LEU A 125 70.64 -74.55 54.62
CA LEU A 125 70.94 -74.00 53.29
C LEU A 125 69.78 -74.18 52.30
N ALA A 126 69.07 -75.32 52.35
CA ALA A 126 67.89 -75.55 51.53
C ALA A 126 66.73 -74.62 51.94
N GLN A 127 66.51 -74.42 53.24
CA GLN A 127 65.49 -73.51 53.76
C GLN A 127 65.79 -72.05 53.43
N THR A 128 67.05 -71.60 53.58
CA THR A 128 67.46 -70.23 53.20
C THR A 128 67.29 -70.01 51.70
N THR A 129 67.74 -70.96 50.87
CA THR A 129 67.57 -70.89 49.41
C THR A 129 66.09 -70.82 49.02
N ALA A 130 65.23 -71.65 49.63
CA ALA A 130 63.78 -71.61 49.38
C ALA A 130 63.12 -70.32 49.88
N ALA A 131 63.59 -69.74 50.97
CA ALA A 131 63.13 -68.44 51.47
C ALA A 131 63.56 -67.29 50.55
N GLU A 132 64.81 -67.30 50.08
CA GLU A 132 65.34 -66.31 49.13
C GLU A 132 64.62 -66.37 47.78
N GLN A 133 64.34 -67.57 47.27
CA GLN A 133 63.54 -67.75 46.06
C GLN A 133 62.12 -67.17 46.21
N ARG A 134 61.46 -67.45 47.34
CA ARG A 134 60.13 -66.89 47.65
C ARG A 134 60.17 -65.37 47.78
N ALA A 135 61.16 -64.81 48.47
CA ALA A 135 61.34 -63.36 48.59
C ALA A 135 61.60 -62.71 47.23
N SER A 136 62.45 -63.32 46.39
CA SER A 136 62.73 -62.85 45.03
C SER A 136 61.49 -62.89 44.13
N ALA A 137 60.67 -63.94 44.23
CA ALA A 137 59.41 -64.03 43.49
C ALA A 137 58.39 -62.98 43.96
N ALA A 138 58.28 -62.77 45.28
CA ALA A 138 57.39 -61.73 45.83
C ALA A 138 57.82 -60.32 45.41
N GLU A 139 59.12 -60.04 45.37
CA GLU A 139 59.65 -58.75 44.91
C GLU A 139 59.34 -58.50 43.43
N ARG A 140 59.49 -59.51 42.57
CA ARG A 140 59.11 -59.41 41.16
C ARG A 140 57.62 -59.15 41.00
N ALA A 141 56.78 -59.92 41.70
CA ALA A 141 55.33 -59.74 41.66
C ALA A 141 54.91 -58.35 42.16
N ARG A 142 55.57 -57.81 43.19
CA ARG A 142 55.34 -56.44 43.67
C ARG A 142 55.68 -55.41 42.59
N ARG A 143 56.85 -55.51 41.95
CA ARG A 143 57.27 -54.57 40.90
C ARG A 143 56.36 -54.62 39.67
N GLU A 144 55.91 -55.81 39.28
CA GLU A 144 54.94 -55.98 38.19
C GLU A 144 53.60 -55.33 38.55
N ALA A 145 53.11 -55.53 39.77
CA ALA A 145 51.89 -54.89 40.24
C ALA A 145 52.01 -53.35 40.33
N GLU A 146 53.15 -52.83 40.79
CA GLU A 146 53.44 -51.40 40.81
C GLU A 146 53.51 -50.82 39.39
N ALA A 147 54.16 -51.51 38.45
CA ALA A 147 54.22 -51.10 37.05
C ALA A 147 52.82 -51.04 36.41
N LEU A 148 51.99 -52.06 36.62
CA LEU A 148 50.60 -52.08 36.13
C LEU A 148 49.74 -50.98 36.78
N ALA A 149 49.94 -50.70 38.07
CA ALA A 149 49.23 -49.62 38.75
C ALA A 149 49.64 -48.25 38.19
N HIS A 150 50.92 -48.04 37.91
CA HIS A 150 51.42 -46.81 37.27
C HIS A 150 50.89 -46.65 35.84
N GLU A 151 50.87 -47.71 35.04
CA GLU A 151 50.30 -47.68 33.69
C GLU A 151 48.81 -47.36 33.72
N ALA A 152 48.05 -48.00 34.61
CA ALA A 152 46.62 -47.73 34.77
C ALA A 152 46.34 -46.30 35.25
N ALA A 153 47.21 -45.73 36.10
CA ALA A 153 47.11 -44.34 36.53
C ALA A 153 47.40 -43.38 35.37
N ALA A 154 48.45 -43.64 34.58
CA ALA A 154 48.78 -42.85 33.40
C ALA A 154 47.64 -42.87 32.36
N GLN A 155 47.07 -44.05 32.07
CA GLN A 155 45.94 -44.17 31.13
C GLN A 155 44.69 -43.41 31.62
N ARG A 156 44.46 -43.34 32.93
CA ARG A 156 43.37 -42.54 33.51
C ARG A 156 43.63 -41.05 33.36
N GLU A 157 44.84 -40.59 33.66
CA GLU A 157 45.22 -39.19 33.49
C GLU A 157 45.12 -38.75 32.02
N GLU A 158 45.56 -39.59 31.07
CA GLU A 158 45.38 -39.34 29.64
C GLU A 158 43.91 -39.30 29.23
N ALA A 159 43.08 -40.21 29.75
CA ALA A 159 41.64 -40.23 29.47
C ALA A 159 40.92 -39.01 30.05
N ASP A 160 41.27 -38.60 31.27
CA ASP A 160 40.70 -37.43 31.93
C ASP A 160 41.12 -36.15 31.18
N SER A 161 42.39 -36.01 30.79
CA SER A 161 42.87 -34.89 29.96
C SER A 161 42.15 -34.84 28.61
N ALA A 162 41.97 -35.98 27.93
CA ALA A 162 41.24 -36.04 26.68
C ALA A 162 39.75 -35.66 26.86
N ALA A 163 39.13 -36.07 27.96
CA ALA A 163 37.76 -35.70 28.28
C ALA A 163 37.62 -34.19 28.55
N GLU A 164 38.56 -33.59 29.29
CA GLU A 164 38.60 -32.15 29.53
C GLU A 164 38.77 -31.35 28.22
N GLU A 165 39.65 -31.79 27.31
CA GLU A 165 39.83 -31.18 26.00
C GLU A 165 38.56 -31.23 25.14
N LEU A 166 37.87 -32.38 25.14
CA LEU A 166 36.61 -32.54 24.40
C LEU A 166 35.49 -31.65 24.97
N VAL A 167 35.38 -31.54 26.29
CA VAL A 167 34.42 -30.64 26.95
C VAL A 167 34.74 -29.19 26.62
N ALA A 168 36.02 -28.80 26.64
CA ALA A 168 36.44 -27.46 26.26
C ALA A 168 36.16 -27.13 24.79
N GLU A 169 36.40 -28.07 23.87
CA GLU A 169 36.07 -27.89 22.45
C GLU A 169 34.56 -27.81 22.22
N LEU A 170 33.76 -28.65 22.90
CA LEU A 170 32.30 -28.59 22.82
C LEU A 170 31.77 -27.24 23.30
N ALA A 171 32.30 -26.72 24.41
CA ALA A 171 31.95 -25.39 24.91
C ALA A 171 32.32 -24.29 23.92
N ARG A 172 33.51 -24.35 23.29
CA ARG A 172 33.90 -23.42 22.21
C ARG A 172 32.92 -23.47 21.04
N ARG A 173 32.55 -24.66 20.57
CA ARG A 173 31.61 -24.85 19.46
C ARG A 173 30.21 -24.34 19.78
N GLN A 174 29.75 -24.50 21.01
CA GLN A 174 28.47 -23.94 21.45
C GLN A 174 28.48 -22.42 21.40
N VAL A 175 29.53 -21.77 21.90
CA VAL A 175 29.68 -20.31 21.82
C VAL A 175 29.73 -19.84 20.37
N GLU A 176 30.55 -20.47 19.52
CA GLU A 176 30.60 -20.14 18.07
C GLU A 176 29.23 -20.27 17.40
N PHE A 177 28.47 -21.33 17.73
CA PHE A 177 27.13 -21.54 17.18
C PHE A 177 26.14 -20.47 17.65
N ASP A 178 26.15 -20.13 18.93
CA ASP A 178 25.28 -19.09 19.50
C ASP A 178 25.59 -17.70 18.90
N GLU A 179 26.87 -17.40 18.67
CA GLU A 179 27.30 -16.19 17.96
C GLU A 179 26.80 -16.18 16.51
N GLN A 180 26.95 -17.29 15.77
CA GLN A 180 26.44 -17.42 14.40
C GLN A 180 24.92 -17.26 14.33
N MET A 181 24.18 -17.86 15.27
CA MET A 181 22.73 -17.74 15.34
C MET A 181 22.29 -16.30 15.67
N THR A 182 23.02 -15.60 16.52
CA THR A 182 22.77 -14.19 16.84
C THR A 182 23.06 -13.29 15.64
N GLN A 183 24.15 -13.54 14.92
CA GLN A 183 24.48 -12.83 13.70
C GLN A 183 23.41 -13.04 12.63
N LEU A 184 22.99 -14.29 12.39
CA LEU A 184 21.95 -14.61 11.40
C LEU A 184 20.61 -13.92 11.71
N ARG A 185 20.24 -13.85 13.00
CA ARG A 185 19.03 -13.11 13.43
C ARG A 185 19.16 -11.62 13.16
N THR A 186 20.29 -11.03 13.52
CA THR A 186 20.57 -9.61 13.30
C THR A 186 20.55 -9.26 11.81
N ASP A 187 21.16 -10.08 10.97
CA ASP A 187 21.17 -9.90 9.52
C ASP A 187 19.76 -10.06 8.92
N SER A 188 18.98 -11.03 9.41
CA SER A 188 17.59 -11.22 8.99
C SER A 188 16.72 -10.01 9.37
N ASP A 189 16.85 -9.49 10.60
CA ASP A 189 16.10 -8.32 11.05
C ASP A 189 16.48 -7.09 10.22
N ALA A 190 17.77 -6.88 9.94
CA ALA A 190 18.23 -5.80 9.07
C ALA A 190 17.68 -5.92 7.63
N GLN A 191 17.57 -7.14 7.09
CA GLN A 191 16.96 -7.38 5.78
C GLN A 191 15.45 -7.09 5.78
N LEU A 192 14.74 -7.46 6.85
CA LEU A 192 13.31 -7.17 7.00
C LEU A 192 13.07 -5.65 7.11
N ASP A 193 13.87 -4.94 7.89
CA ASP A 193 13.80 -3.48 8.00
C ASP A 193 14.07 -2.80 6.65
N GLN A 194 15.08 -3.27 5.92
CA GLN A 194 15.38 -2.75 4.59
C GLN A 194 14.25 -3.04 3.59
N ALA A 195 13.63 -4.22 3.65
CA ALA A 195 12.50 -4.57 2.81
C ALA A 195 11.26 -3.70 3.14
N ALA A 196 11.00 -3.45 4.43
CA ALA A 196 9.92 -2.57 4.87
C ALA A 196 10.13 -1.12 4.40
N GLN A 197 11.35 -0.58 4.52
CA GLN A 197 11.69 0.76 4.02
C GLN A 197 11.52 0.87 2.50
N ARG A 198 11.93 -0.16 1.74
CA ARG A 198 11.72 -0.19 0.27
C ARG A 198 10.25 -0.27 -0.10
N ALA A 199 9.45 -1.04 0.66
CA ALA A 199 8.00 -1.13 0.44
C ALA A 199 7.32 0.22 0.70
N GLN A 200 7.66 0.89 1.81
CA GLN A 200 7.15 2.22 2.13
C GLN A 200 7.53 3.26 1.06
N ALA A 201 8.81 3.30 0.65
CA ALA A 201 9.24 4.22 -0.41
C ALA A 201 8.55 3.95 -1.75
N ALA A 202 8.25 2.68 -2.06
CA ALA A 202 7.49 2.32 -3.25
C ALA A 202 6.01 2.72 -3.17
N GLU A 203 5.41 2.68 -1.98
CA GLU A 203 4.05 3.17 -1.73
C GLU A 203 3.98 4.69 -1.87
N GLU A 204 4.89 5.43 -1.23
CA GLU A 204 5.00 6.89 -1.36
C GLU A 204 5.21 7.32 -2.82
N ALA A 205 6.05 6.60 -3.57
CA ALA A 205 6.26 6.86 -5.00
C ALA A 205 5.02 6.59 -5.85
N ARG A 206 4.20 5.59 -5.48
CA ARG A 206 2.93 5.31 -6.17
C ARG A 206 1.91 6.40 -5.90
N ASP A 207 1.76 6.81 -4.63
CA ASP A 207 0.86 7.89 -4.24
C ASP A 207 1.22 9.20 -4.96
N GLN A 208 2.52 9.52 -5.03
CA GLN A 208 2.98 10.69 -5.78
C GLN A 208 2.66 10.57 -7.29
N ALA A 209 2.92 9.40 -7.90
CA ALA A 209 2.61 9.19 -9.31
C ALA A 209 1.09 9.26 -9.60
N GLU A 210 0.24 8.83 -8.67
CA GLU A 210 -1.21 8.96 -8.77
C GLU A 210 -1.65 10.43 -8.67
N GLN A 211 -1.07 11.19 -7.75
CA GLN A 211 -1.31 12.64 -7.63
C GLN A 211 -0.87 13.39 -8.88
N ASP A 212 0.32 13.11 -9.39
CA ASP A 212 0.84 13.72 -10.63
C ASP A 212 -0.06 13.39 -11.83
N ARG A 213 -0.54 12.14 -11.91
CA ARG A 213 -1.48 11.73 -12.95
C ARG A 213 -2.81 12.46 -12.84
N ALA A 214 -3.34 12.63 -11.63
CA ALA A 214 -4.57 13.39 -11.40
C ALA A 214 -4.40 14.86 -11.79
N ALA A 215 -3.29 15.50 -11.38
CA ALA A 215 -2.97 16.86 -11.75
C ALA A 215 -2.86 17.05 -13.27
N ALA A 216 -2.15 16.15 -13.97
CA ALA A 216 -2.04 16.18 -15.42
C ALA A 216 -3.38 15.97 -16.14
N GLN A 217 -4.29 15.16 -15.56
CA GLN A 217 -5.65 14.98 -16.08
C GLN A 217 -6.49 16.26 -15.92
N ASP A 218 -6.39 16.92 -14.77
CA ASP A 218 -7.08 18.18 -14.51
C ASP A 218 -6.57 19.30 -15.43
N GLU A 219 -5.26 19.40 -15.65
CA GLU A 219 -4.66 20.31 -16.62
C GLU A 219 -5.18 20.04 -18.04
N LEU A 220 -5.22 18.77 -18.46
CA LEU A 220 -5.75 18.40 -19.78
C LEU A 220 -7.24 18.76 -19.93
N ILE A 221 -8.03 18.60 -18.88
CA ILE A 221 -9.44 19.02 -18.87
C ILE A 221 -9.55 20.54 -18.99
N ALA A 222 -8.72 21.28 -18.24
CA ALA A 222 -8.68 22.74 -18.29
C ALA A 222 -8.28 23.26 -19.68
N GLU A 223 -7.25 22.69 -20.29
CA GLU A 223 -6.81 23.02 -21.66
C GLU A 223 -7.90 22.75 -22.70
N ARG A 224 -8.58 21.60 -22.61
CA ARG A 224 -9.72 21.29 -23.49
C ARG A 224 -10.87 22.27 -23.33
N ALA A 225 -11.18 22.66 -22.09
CA ALA A 225 -12.21 23.65 -21.81
C ALA A 225 -11.82 25.04 -22.36
N ALA A 226 -10.55 25.44 -22.22
CA ALA A 226 -10.03 26.68 -22.76
C ALA A 226 -10.10 26.70 -24.30
N LEU A 227 -9.71 25.61 -24.96
CA LEU A 227 -9.82 25.46 -26.41
C LEU A 227 -11.28 25.56 -26.88
N ALA A 228 -12.19 24.83 -26.24
CA ALA A 228 -13.62 24.90 -26.58
C ALA A 228 -14.21 26.31 -26.37
N ALA A 229 -13.79 27.01 -25.32
CA ALA A 229 -14.19 28.40 -25.09
C ALA A 229 -13.64 29.36 -26.16
N ALA A 230 -12.38 29.17 -26.58
CA ALA A 230 -11.76 29.92 -27.66
C ALA A 230 -12.48 29.69 -28.99
N GLU A 231 -12.77 28.43 -29.35
CA GLU A 231 -13.54 28.08 -30.54
C GLU A 231 -14.93 28.73 -30.51
N ALA A 232 -15.64 28.65 -29.39
CA ALA A 232 -16.95 29.30 -29.21
C ALA A 232 -16.89 30.83 -29.29
N ASN A 233 -15.79 31.46 -28.88
CA ASN A 233 -15.56 32.90 -29.08
C ASN A 233 -15.34 33.22 -30.56
N THR A 234 -14.49 32.45 -31.26
CA THR A 234 -14.27 32.66 -32.70
C THR A 234 -15.56 32.50 -33.50
N GLU A 235 -16.42 31.55 -33.13
CA GLU A 235 -17.71 31.37 -33.79
C GLU A 235 -18.67 32.52 -33.52
N ARG A 236 -18.69 33.05 -32.29
CA ARG A 236 -19.45 34.26 -31.94
C ARG A 236 -18.95 35.48 -32.73
N GLU A 237 -17.64 35.64 -32.88
CA GLU A 237 -17.05 36.72 -33.69
C GLU A 237 -17.42 36.57 -35.17
N ARG A 238 -17.36 35.35 -35.73
CA ARG A 238 -17.80 35.07 -37.11
C ARG A 238 -19.28 35.38 -37.31
N ALA A 239 -20.13 34.93 -36.39
CA ALA A 239 -21.57 35.21 -36.43
C ALA A 239 -21.87 36.72 -36.32
N THR A 240 -21.14 37.42 -35.45
CA THR A 240 -21.25 38.89 -35.30
C THR A 240 -20.78 39.60 -36.56
N GLY A 241 -19.64 39.21 -37.14
CA GLY A 241 -19.14 39.75 -38.40
C GLY A 241 -20.08 39.50 -39.58
N ALA A 242 -20.72 38.33 -39.64
CA ALA A 242 -21.74 38.02 -40.63
C ALA A 242 -22.98 38.92 -40.48
N ARG A 243 -23.48 39.13 -39.24
CA ARG A 243 -24.59 40.05 -38.96
C ARG A 243 -24.25 41.49 -39.38
N LEU A 244 -23.09 42.00 -38.96
CA LEU A 244 -22.64 43.34 -39.36
C LEU A 244 -22.49 43.48 -40.87
N SER A 245 -22.05 42.43 -41.57
CA SER A 245 -21.95 42.44 -43.03
C SER A 245 -23.33 42.52 -43.71
N VAL A 246 -24.34 41.82 -43.17
CA VAL A 246 -25.73 41.91 -43.63
C VAL A 246 -26.29 43.30 -43.36
N GLU A 247 -26.12 43.83 -42.16
CA GLU A 247 -26.55 45.20 -41.79
C GLU A 247 -25.90 46.26 -42.69
N LEU A 248 -24.59 46.14 -42.97
CA LEU A 248 -23.90 47.03 -43.91
C LEU A 248 -24.42 46.90 -45.35
N ALA A 249 -24.76 45.69 -45.80
CA ALA A 249 -25.36 45.48 -47.11
C ALA A 249 -26.78 46.07 -47.19
N GLU A 250 -27.56 45.99 -46.12
CA GLU A 250 -28.87 46.61 -45.99
C GLU A 250 -28.77 48.14 -46.00
N LEU A 251 -27.91 48.72 -45.15
CA LEU A 251 -27.63 50.16 -45.13
C LEU A 251 -27.15 50.67 -46.49
N ARG A 252 -26.32 49.90 -47.21
CA ARG A 252 -25.91 50.25 -48.59
C ARG A 252 -27.10 50.26 -49.55
N ARG A 253 -27.99 49.26 -49.48
CA ARG A 253 -29.22 49.24 -50.31
C ARG A 253 -30.17 50.37 -49.95
N GLU A 254 -30.31 50.69 -48.66
CA GLU A 254 -31.12 51.81 -48.19
C GLU A 254 -30.58 53.14 -48.69
N LEU A 255 -29.26 53.35 -48.61
CA LEU A 255 -28.58 54.53 -49.13
C LEU A 255 -28.73 54.63 -50.65
N GLU A 256 -28.55 53.53 -51.38
CA GLU A 256 -28.72 53.49 -52.83
C GLU A 256 -30.18 53.75 -53.24
N SER A 257 -31.15 53.16 -52.52
CA SER A 257 -32.58 53.47 -52.67
C SER A 257 -32.89 54.94 -52.35
N ALA A 258 -32.30 55.50 -51.30
CA ALA A 258 -32.44 56.91 -50.97
C ALA A 258 -31.88 57.80 -52.07
N HIS A 259 -30.70 57.48 -52.61
CA HIS A 259 -30.09 58.16 -53.76
C HIS A 259 -30.96 58.06 -55.02
N LEU A 260 -31.55 56.90 -55.30
CA LEU A 260 -32.49 56.73 -56.42
C LEU A 260 -33.77 57.55 -56.21
N LYS A 261 -34.30 57.60 -54.99
CA LYS A 261 -35.46 58.44 -54.63
C LYS A 261 -35.14 59.93 -54.75
N THR A 262 -33.98 60.38 -54.30
CA THR A 262 -33.57 61.78 -54.46
C THR A 262 -33.35 62.12 -55.93
N ALA A 263 -32.68 61.26 -56.69
CA ALA A 263 -32.51 61.45 -58.14
C ALA A 263 -33.86 61.46 -58.89
N ALA A 264 -34.80 60.60 -58.51
CA ALA A 264 -36.15 60.60 -59.06
C ALA A 264 -36.94 61.86 -58.65
N ALA A 265 -36.80 62.33 -57.41
CA ALA A 265 -37.42 63.57 -56.94
C ALA A 265 -36.83 64.78 -57.68
N GLU A 266 -35.52 64.82 -57.91
CA GLU A 266 -34.85 65.85 -58.71
C GLU A 266 -35.30 65.79 -60.18
N GLY A 267 -35.39 64.59 -60.76
CA GLY A 267 -35.94 64.36 -62.10
C GLY A 267 -37.38 64.85 -62.22
N ASN A 268 -38.25 64.49 -61.28
CA ASN A 268 -39.64 64.95 -61.21
C ASN A 268 -39.73 66.47 -60.98
N ALA A 269 -38.88 67.06 -60.15
CA ALA A 269 -38.81 68.51 -59.95
C ALA A 269 -38.33 69.25 -61.21
N THR A 270 -37.48 68.61 -62.02
CA THR A 270 -37.04 69.15 -63.31
C THR A 270 -38.17 69.04 -64.34
N ALA A 271 -38.82 67.88 -64.45
CA ALA A 271 -39.99 67.68 -65.31
C ALA A 271 -41.17 68.59 -64.91
N ALA A 272 -41.41 68.83 -63.62
CA ALA A 272 -42.42 69.77 -63.14
C ALA A 272 -42.08 71.22 -63.52
N ARG A 273 -40.79 71.61 -63.47
CA ARG A 273 -40.33 72.93 -63.93
C ARG A 273 -40.52 73.09 -65.44
N GLU A 274 -40.20 72.07 -66.23
CA GLU A 274 -40.43 72.05 -67.68
C GLU A 274 -41.92 72.10 -68.02
N ALA A 275 -42.75 71.30 -67.35
CA ALA A 275 -44.20 71.32 -67.53
C ALA A 275 -44.80 72.68 -67.16
N GLN A 276 -44.31 73.31 -66.09
CA GLN A 276 -44.71 74.67 -65.71
C GLN A 276 -44.30 75.69 -66.78
N GLN A 277 -43.10 75.60 -67.33
CA GLN A 277 -42.66 76.47 -68.43
C GLN A 277 -43.53 76.29 -69.69
N VAL A 278 -43.89 75.05 -70.03
CA VAL A 278 -44.82 74.75 -71.14
C VAL A 278 -46.21 75.31 -70.86
N ALA A 279 -46.72 75.17 -69.63
CA ALA A 279 -48.01 75.72 -69.22
C ALA A 279 -48.01 77.26 -69.26
N ASP A 280 -46.92 77.91 -68.82
CA ASP A 280 -46.76 79.36 -68.86
C ASP A 280 -46.67 79.89 -70.30
N ALA A 281 -45.99 79.15 -71.19
CA ALA A 281 -45.93 79.45 -72.62
C ALA A 281 -47.32 79.31 -73.27
N ALA A 282 -48.04 78.23 -73.00
CA ALA A 282 -49.42 78.03 -73.48
C ALA A 282 -50.39 79.09 -72.94
N ALA A 283 -50.24 79.52 -71.69
CA ALA A 283 -51.03 80.60 -71.11
C ALA A 283 -50.69 81.98 -71.71
N ALA A 284 -49.44 82.20 -72.13
CA ALA A 284 -49.07 83.39 -72.89
C ALA A 284 -49.70 83.37 -74.29
N GLU A 285 -49.70 82.23 -74.96
CA GLU A 285 -50.32 82.04 -76.27
C GLU A 285 -51.85 82.21 -76.22
N HIS A 286 -52.52 81.65 -75.22
CA HIS A 286 -53.95 81.85 -74.99
C HIS A 286 -54.31 83.31 -74.70
N ARG A 287 -53.47 84.06 -73.97
CA ARG A 287 -53.68 85.50 -73.75
C ARG A 287 -53.55 86.30 -75.04
N GLU A 288 -52.65 85.91 -75.93
CA GLU A 288 -52.48 86.55 -77.23
C GLU A 288 -53.66 86.25 -78.17
N LEU A 289 -54.11 84.99 -78.23
CA LEU A 289 -55.32 84.61 -78.95
C LEU A 289 -56.57 85.35 -78.43
N ALA A 290 -56.68 85.53 -77.11
CA ALA A 290 -57.78 86.30 -76.51
C ALA A 290 -57.74 87.79 -76.91
N ARG A 291 -56.56 88.42 -76.99
CA ARG A 291 -56.42 89.78 -77.52
C ARG A 291 -56.83 89.86 -78.98
N GLN A 292 -56.40 88.91 -79.80
CA GLN A 292 -56.75 88.87 -81.22
C GLN A 292 -58.27 88.71 -81.42
N ALA A 293 -58.93 87.89 -80.60
CA ALA A 293 -60.39 87.75 -80.59
C ALA A 293 -61.11 89.04 -80.15
N GLN A 294 -60.56 89.78 -79.19
CA GLN A 294 -61.09 91.09 -78.79
C GLN A 294 -60.97 92.13 -79.91
N VAL A 295 -59.82 92.22 -80.57
CA VAL A 295 -59.63 93.09 -81.73
C VAL A 295 -60.60 92.74 -82.87
N ALA A 296 -60.81 91.45 -83.14
CA ALA A 296 -61.74 90.98 -84.16
C ALA A 296 -63.21 91.34 -83.82
N THR A 297 -63.62 91.19 -82.54
CA THR A 297 -64.98 91.56 -82.13
C THR A 297 -65.21 93.07 -82.12
N GLU A 298 -64.18 93.87 -81.82
CA GLU A 298 -64.23 95.33 -81.92
C GLU A 298 -64.38 95.77 -83.39
N ALA A 299 -63.63 95.13 -84.31
CA ALA A 299 -63.75 95.37 -85.75
C ALA A 299 -65.16 95.04 -86.30
N VAL A 300 -65.77 93.94 -85.86
CA VAL A 300 -67.14 93.58 -86.23
C VAL A 300 -68.16 94.60 -85.69
N ARG A 301 -67.97 95.13 -84.48
CA ARG A 301 -68.85 96.16 -83.92
C ARG A 301 -68.73 97.49 -84.66
N THR A 302 -67.54 97.88 -85.10
CA THR A 302 -67.37 99.07 -85.95
C THR A 302 -68.00 98.90 -87.31
N GLN A 303 -67.88 97.71 -87.92
CA GLN A 303 -68.52 97.38 -89.19
C GLN A 303 -70.06 97.47 -89.06
N MET A 304 -70.63 96.88 -88.01
CA MET A 304 -72.08 96.87 -87.81
C MET A 304 -72.66 98.26 -87.52
N ARG A 305 -71.88 99.18 -86.94
CA ARG A 305 -72.28 100.60 -86.82
C ARG A 305 -72.30 101.30 -88.17
N ALA A 306 -71.28 101.08 -89.01
CA ALA A 306 -71.23 101.63 -90.35
C ALA A 306 -72.40 101.14 -91.22
N ASP A 307 -72.74 99.86 -91.13
CA ASP A 307 -73.87 99.26 -91.86
C ASP A 307 -75.22 99.85 -91.40
N MET A 308 -75.40 100.03 -90.09
CA MET A 308 -76.61 100.65 -89.52
C MET A 308 -76.78 102.12 -89.92
N ASP A 309 -75.68 102.87 -90.03
CA ASP A 309 -75.73 104.27 -90.48
C ASP A 309 -75.97 104.37 -92.00
N SER A 310 -75.45 103.44 -92.81
CA SER A 310 -75.80 103.31 -94.24
C SER A 310 -77.28 103.00 -94.45
N LEU A 311 -77.83 102.05 -93.68
CA LEU A 311 -79.25 101.69 -93.73
C LEU A 311 -80.17 102.85 -93.33
N ARG A 312 -79.75 103.68 -92.36
CA ARG A 312 -80.46 104.91 -91.97
C ARG A 312 -80.43 105.98 -93.06
N ALA A 313 -79.30 106.14 -93.75
CA ALA A 313 -79.17 107.06 -94.87
C ALA A 313 -80.07 106.63 -96.06
N GLU A 314 -80.07 105.35 -96.41
CA GLU A 314 -80.92 104.81 -97.49
C GLU A 314 -82.42 104.91 -97.17
N THR A 315 -82.82 104.67 -95.92
CA THR A 315 -84.23 104.80 -95.51
C THR A 315 -84.70 106.26 -95.48
N ALA A 316 -83.82 107.21 -95.11
CA ALA A 316 -84.11 108.64 -95.19
C ALA A 316 -84.30 109.09 -96.65
N GLU A 317 -83.44 108.64 -97.57
CA GLU A 317 -83.60 108.92 -99.00
C GLU A 317 -84.89 108.32 -99.58
N ARG A 318 -85.25 107.09 -99.19
CA ARG A 318 -86.47 106.43 -99.70
C ARG A 318 -87.74 107.16 -99.25
N LEU A 319 -87.77 107.65 -98.01
CA LEU A 319 -88.85 108.48 -97.48
C LEU A 319 -88.94 109.85 -98.18
N GLN A 320 -87.81 110.43 -98.56
CA GLN A 320 -87.79 111.70 -99.28
C GLN A 320 -88.32 111.55 -100.71
N ARG A 321 -87.91 110.50 -101.43
CA ARG A 321 -88.45 110.18 -102.77
C ARG A 321 -89.95 109.89 -102.75
N GLU A 322 -90.45 109.24 -101.70
CA GLU A 322 -91.89 109.00 -101.57
C GLU A 322 -92.69 110.27 -101.23
N ARG A 323 -92.12 111.20 -100.45
CA ARG A 323 -92.74 112.51 -100.20
C ARG A 323 -92.84 113.34 -101.47
N GLU A 324 -91.75 113.44 -102.23
CA GLU A 324 -91.72 114.17 -103.51
C GLU A 324 -92.70 113.55 -104.52
N SER A 325 -92.77 112.22 -104.59
CA SER A 325 -93.75 111.51 -105.43
C SER A 325 -95.20 111.70 -104.97
N ALA A 326 -95.45 111.83 -103.66
CA ALA A 326 -96.78 112.13 -103.14
C ALA A 326 -97.20 113.57 -103.43
N ASP A 327 -96.29 114.53 -103.29
CA ASP A 327 -96.53 115.94 -103.59
C ASP A 327 -96.79 116.16 -105.10
N GLU A 328 -96.07 115.46 -105.98
CA GLU A 328 -96.34 115.46 -107.42
C GLU A 328 -97.71 114.88 -107.78
N ARG A 329 -98.15 113.81 -107.09
CA ARG A 329 -99.50 113.23 -107.30
C ARG A 329 -100.61 114.17 -106.82
N VAL A 330 -100.39 114.89 -105.73
CA VAL A 330 -101.35 115.88 -105.21
C VAL A 330 -101.44 117.09 -106.14
N ALA A 331 -100.30 117.57 -106.65
CA ALA A 331 -100.27 118.65 -107.64
C ALA A 331 -100.99 118.26 -108.96
N ALA A 332 -100.79 117.02 -109.44
CA ALA A 332 -101.48 116.50 -110.62
C ALA A 332 -103.00 116.33 -110.41
N ALA A 333 -103.43 115.92 -109.21
CA ALA A 333 -104.85 115.81 -108.85
C ALA A 333 -105.56 117.18 -108.75
N LEU A 334 -104.86 118.20 -108.26
CA LEU A 334 -105.37 119.57 -108.20
C LEU A 334 -105.45 120.22 -109.59
N ALA A 335 -104.48 119.95 -110.47
CA ALA A 335 -104.52 120.44 -111.85
C ALA A 335 -105.67 119.80 -112.67
N THR A 336 -105.96 118.52 -112.44
CA THR A 336 -107.05 117.80 -113.14
C THR A 336 -108.44 118.20 -112.64
N THR A 337 -108.58 118.54 -111.35
CA THR A 337 -109.85 119.03 -110.81
C THR A 337 -110.18 120.46 -111.25
N GLU A 338 -109.20 121.34 -111.42
CA GLU A 338 -109.41 122.67 -112.02
C GLU A 338 -109.76 122.57 -113.52
N ALA A 339 -109.10 121.67 -114.28
CA ALA A 339 -109.44 121.42 -115.68
C ALA A 339 -110.87 120.86 -115.86
N LEU A 340 -111.35 120.05 -114.91
CA LEU A 340 -112.72 119.52 -114.90
C LEU A 340 -113.77 120.59 -114.53
N LYS A 341 -113.45 121.53 -113.63
CA LYS A 341 -114.35 122.66 -113.32
C LYS A 341 -114.52 123.60 -114.52
N ALA A 342 -113.44 123.87 -115.25
CA ALA A 342 -113.49 124.71 -116.45
C ALA A 342 -114.34 124.07 -117.57
N THR A 343 -114.29 122.75 -117.73
CA THR A 343 -115.07 122.01 -118.74
C THR A 343 -116.53 121.84 -118.36
N VAL A 344 -116.87 121.71 -117.08
CA VAL A 344 -118.26 121.67 -116.59
C VAL A 344 -118.95 123.04 -116.68
N ALA A 345 -118.22 124.14 -116.43
CA ALA A 345 -118.76 125.49 -116.62
C ALA A 345 -119.08 125.80 -118.10
N ALA A 346 -118.26 125.29 -119.03
CA ALA A 346 -118.49 125.40 -120.47
C ALA A 346 -119.71 124.59 -120.94
N TYR A 347 -119.93 123.39 -120.39
CA TYR A 347 -121.08 122.54 -120.75
C TYR A 347 -122.43 123.03 -120.18
N LYS A 348 -122.43 123.77 -119.06
CA LYS A 348 -123.65 124.27 -118.40
C LYS A 348 -124.26 125.52 -119.07
N ALA A 349 -123.47 126.28 -119.82
CA ALA A 349 -123.96 127.44 -120.57
C ALA A 349 -124.63 127.07 -121.92
N GLN A 350 -124.54 125.80 -122.35
CA GLN A 350 -124.83 125.42 -123.74
C GLN A 350 -126.12 124.60 -123.97
N LEU A 351 -126.97 124.34 -122.96
CA LEU A 351 -128.03 123.33 -123.10
C LEU A 351 -129.49 123.70 -122.80
N ASP A 352 -129.90 124.97 -122.59
CA ASP A 352 -131.32 125.25 -122.22
C ASP A 352 -132.05 126.45 -122.87
N VAL A 353 -131.71 126.83 -124.11
CA VAL A 353 -132.68 127.48 -125.03
C VAL A 353 -132.57 126.82 -126.42
N GLN A 354 -133.30 125.70 -126.51
CA GLN A 354 -133.94 124.98 -127.61
C GLN A 354 -133.38 125.06 -129.04
N GLU A 355 -133.60 123.98 -129.81
CA GLU A 355 -133.75 124.08 -131.27
C GLU A 355 -132.75 125.03 -131.96
N LYS A 356 -131.55 124.54 -132.27
CA LYS A 356 -130.95 124.92 -133.55
C LYS A 356 -129.84 123.96 -133.98
N PRO A 357 -129.76 123.65 -135.29
CA PRO A 357 -128.92 122.57 -135.80
C PRO A 357 -127.56 123.08 -136.29
N ALA A 358 -126.63 122.14 -136.52
CA ALA A 358 -125.81 121.98 -137.74
C ALA A 358 -124.33 121.60 -137.47
N GLY A 359 -123.83 120.68 -138.30
CA GLY A 359 -122.43 120.58 -138.76
C GLY A 359 -121.48 119.77 -137.86
N ALA A 360 -120.94 118.60 -138.25
CA ALA A 360 -120.01 118.27 -139.34
C ALA A 360 -118.52 118.71 -139.13
N ALA A 361 -117.66 117.71 -138.82
CA ALA A 361 -116.26 117.47 -139.29
C ALA A 361 -115.11 118.48 -138.95
N PRO A 362 -113.79 118.15 -139.12
CA PRO A 362 -113.03 116.90 -138.86
C PRO A 362 -111.56 117.10 -138.30
N THR A 363 -110.86 115.97 -138.05
CA THR A 363 -109.37 115.72 -138.15
C THR A 363 -108.42 116.27 -137.05
N LYS A 364 -107.27 115.68 -136.66
CA LYS A 364 -106.39 114.58 -137.12
C LYS A 364 -105.26 114.32 -136.08
N ARG A 365 -104.77 113.06 -135.99
CA ARG A 365 -103.34 112.60 -135.85
C ARG A 365 -102.56 112.96 -134.57
N ALA A 366 -101.55 112.20 -134.10
CA ALA A 366 -101.01 110.86 -134.38
C ALA A 366 -99.96 110.51 -133.31
N ALA A 367 -99.67 109.20 -133.15
CA ALA A 367 -98.32 108.58 -133.08
C ALA A 367 -97.39 108.94 -131.88
N LYS A 368 -96.45 108.11 -131.40
CA LYS A 368 -95.98 106.72 -131.60
C LYS A 368 -94.68 106.59 -130.76
N ARG A 369 -94.31 105.36 -130.38
CA ARG A 369 -92.92 104.85 -130.07
C ARG A 369 -92.28 105.30 -128.73
N THR A 370 -91.37 104.58 -128.04
CA THR A 370 -90.84 103.18 -127.98
C THR A 370 -89.76 103.13 -126.87
N THR A 371 -89.61 101.95 -126.24
CA THR A 371 -88.37 101.24 -125.78
C THR A 371 -87.32 101.87 -124.83
N GLY A 372 -86.83 101.02 -123.92
CA GLY A 372 -85.43 100.95 -123.43
C GLY A 372 -85.35 100.63 -121.92
N GLN A 373 -84.94 99.42 -121.50
CA GLN A 373 -83.56 99.02 -121.07
C GLN A 373 -83.18 99.54 -119.68
N THR A 374 -82.49 98.86 -118.75
CA THR A 374 -81.83 97.54 -118.62
C THR A 374 -81.40 97.40 -117.14
N SER A 375 -80.98 96.18 -116.77
CA SER A 375 -79.97 95.79 -115.75
C SER A 375 -79.49 96.77 -114.68
#